data_AF-A0A2D0A3Q2-F1
#
_entry.id   AF-A0A2D0A3Q2-F1
#
_cell.length_a   1.000
_cell.length_b   1.000
_cell.length_c   1.000
_cell.angle_alpha   90.00
_cell.angle_beta   90.00
_cell.angle_gamma   90.00
#
_symmetry.space_group_name_H-M   'P 1'
#
loop_
_entity.id
_entity.type
_entity.pdbx_description
1 polymer ?
#
loop_
_entity_poly.entity_id
_entity_poly.type
_entity_poly.pdbx_seq_one_letter_code
_entity_poly.pdbx_strand_id
1 'polypeptide(L)'
;MARTQDLGRIRGRAVLYEESDFLKAETKLRNAGLAGVAPAPGRRRSEADDAASEKAAAAPVTEGLVAVVALGIEGVKTPRGSFLAMCWREALAMSFEVLLVCENLESMQRIHRYRWLEPYLKGRSALVLFRGAPDWFRIDAARRLVEEDSRPVLALFDFDPQGLVMAASLPRREALCLPPWEELEPIVRERKRHDLYGAQEAGCRPTLNACGDPEIALAWGRMRLLTRGLNQEAFPERE
;
A
#
# COMPACT_ATOMS: atom_id res chain seq x y z
N MET A 1 -18.83 26.51 6.28
CA MET A 1 -19.75 26.04 7.34
C MET A 1 -20.64 24.96 6.74
N ALA A 2 -20.59 23.73 7.26
CA ALA A 2 -21.48 22.67 6.80
C ALA A 2 -22.92 23.05 7.16
N ARG A 3 -23.83 23.08 6.18
CA ARG A 3 -25.25 23.30 6.43
C ARG A 3 -25.76 22.08 7.20
N THR A 4 -26.17 22.27 8.44
CA THR A 4 -26.88 21.24 9.21
C THR A 4 -28.16 20.91 8.47
N GLN A 5 -28.35 19.63 8.15
CA GLN A 5 -29.50 19.14 7.38
C GLN A 5 -30.71 18.85 8.26
N ASP A 6 -30.77 19.37 9.49
CA ASP A 6 -31.87 19.17 10.45
C ASP A 6 -32.33 17.70 10.59
N LEU A 7 -31.36 16.77 10.62
CA LEU A 7 -31.57 15.34 10.82
C LEU A 7 -30.90 14.91 12.12
N GLY A 8 -31.66 14.27 13.00
CA GLY A 8 -31.19 13.79 14.29
C GLY A 8 -31.02 14.90 15.33
N ARG A 9 -30.83 14.50 16.58
CA ARG A 9 -30.60 15.39 17.73
C ARG A 9 -29.31 15.03 18.44
N ILE A 10 -28.49 16.04 18.75
CA ILE A 10 -27.25 15.84 19.52
C ILE A 10 -27.62 15.58 20.99
N ARG A 11 -27.13 14.47 21.55
CA ARG A 11 -27.21 14.16 22.98
C ARG A 11 -25.81 13.82 23.49
N GLY A 12 -25.16 14.80 24.14
CA GLY A 12 -23.77 14.68 24.58
C GLY A 12 -22.81 14.59 23.39
N ARG A 13 -22.10 13.46 23.25
CA ARG A 13 -21.18 13.18 22.13
C ARG A 13 -21.79 12.35 21.00
N ALA A 14 -23.06 11.97 21.12
CA ALA A 14 -23.76 11.13 20.14
C ALA A 14 -24.84 11.93 19.40
N VAL A 15 -25.14 11.51 18.17
CA VAL A 15 -26.32 11.96 17.42
C VAL A 15 -27.35 10.84 17.49
N LEU A 16 -28.54 11.17 17.98
CA LEU A 16 -29.68 10.25 18.02
C LEU A 16 -30.58 10.51 16.81
N TYR A 17 -30.94 9.44 16.11
CA TYR A 17 -31.89 9.47 15.00
C TYR A 17 -33.16 8.77 15.43
N GLU A 18 -34.30 9.42 15.19
CA GLU A 18 -35.63 8.84 15.38
C GLU A 18 -36.21 8.41 14.02
N GLU A 19 -37.24 7.57 14.03
CA GLU A 19 -37.93 7.13 12.81
C GLU A 19 -38.39 8.30 11.93
N SER A 20 -38.80 9.41 12.56
CA SER A 20 -39.17 10.65 11.86
C SER A 20 -38.01 11.31 11.11
N ASP A 21 -36.76 11.10 11.54
CA ASP A 21 -35.57 11.61 10.84
C ASP A 21 -35.27 10.80 9.58
N PHE A 22 -35.48 9.49 9.60
CA PHE A 22 -35.32 8.65 8.41
C PHE A 22 -36.35 9.02 7.32
N LEU A 23 -37.60 9.27 7.70
CA LEU A 23 -38.64 9.76 6.78
C LEU A 23 -38.29 11.14 6.18
N LYS A 24 -37.75 12.05 7.00
CA LYS A 24 -37.26 13.36 6.52
C LYS A 24 -36.07 13.20 5.57
N ALA A 25 -35.14 12.29 5.88
CA ALA A 25 -33.98 12.03 5.03
C ALA A 25 -34.42 11.50 3.66
N GLU A 26 -35.34 10.53 3.63
CA GLU A 26 -35.91 10.00 2.39
C GLU A 26 -36.62 11.09 1.58
N THR A 27 -37.44 11.92 2.25
CA THR A 27 -38.13 13.05 1.59
C THR A 27 -37.14 14.05 0.99
N LYS A 28 -36.04 14.34 1.70
CA LYS A 28 -34.98 15.23 1.19
C LYS A 28 -34.24 14.64 0.00
N LEU A 29 -33.93 13.34 0.04
CA LEU A 29 -33.32 12.63 -1.10
C LEU A 29 -34.23 12.68 -2.32
N ARG A 30 -35.52 12.38 -2.15
CA ARG A 30 -36.52 12.43 -3.22
C ARG A 30 -36.66 13.82 -3.84
N ASN A 31 -36.74 14.86 -3.01
CA ASN A 31 -36.81 16.25 -3.48
C ASN A 31 -35.54 16.71 -4.20
N ALA A 32 -34.39 16.10 -3.90
CA ALA A 32 -33.12 16.36 -4.58
C ALA A 32 -32.94 15.50 -5.86
N GLY A 33 -33.94 14.69 -6.23
CA GLY A 33 -33.85 13.78 -7.39
C GLY A 33 -32.91 12.60 -7.15
N LEU A 34 -32.68 12.22 -5.89
CA LEU A 34 -31.81 11.10 -5.51
C LEU A 34 -32.65 9.88 -5.16
N ALA A 35 -32.21 8.69 -5.60
CA ALA A 35 -32.86 7.43 -5.28
C ALA A 35 -32.78 7.14 -3.77
N GLY A 36 -33.89 6.67 -3.18
CA GLY A 36 -33.98 6.29 -1.77
C GLY A 36 -33.40 4.90 -1.45
N VAL A 37 -32.89 4.19 -2.46
CA VAL A 37 -32.33 2.84 -2.35
C VAL A 37 -30.87 2.87 -2.79
N ALA A 38 -29.99 2.29 -1.97
CA ALA A 38 -28.59 2.13 -2.33
C ALA A 38 -28.45 1.21 -3.56
N PRO A 39 -27.58 1.54 -4.54
CA PRO A 39 -27.37 0.67 -5.68
C PRO A 39 -26.82 -0.69 -5.24
N ALA A 40 -27.28 -1.76 -5.89
CA ALA A 40 -26.75 -3.10 -5.67
C ALA A 40 -25.26 -3.15 -6.09
N PRO A 41 -24.40 -3.86 -5.34
CA PRO A 41 -22.99 -3.99 -5.70
C PRO A 41 -22.84 -4.67 -7.08
N GLY A 42 -22.02 -4.10 -7.97
CA GLY A 42 -21.64 -4.71 -9.25
C GLY A 42 -22.34 -4.22 -10.52
N ARG A 43 -23.17 -3.16 -10.48
CA ARG A 43 -23.79 -2.57 -11.68
C ARG A 43 -22.77 -1.83 -12.55
N ARG A 44 -22.87 -1.94 -13.89
CA ARG A 44 -21.99 -1.20 -14.82
C ARG A 44 -22.44 0.26 -14.97
N ARG A 45 -21.50 1.15 -15.30
CA ARG A 45 -21.75 2.59 -15.55
C ARG A 45 -22.87 2.83 -16.58
N SER A 46 -22.94 1.98 -17.61
CA SER A 46 -23.93 2.04 -18.69
C SER A 46 -25.36 1.66 -18.28
N GLU A 47 -25.55 1.18 -17.05
CA GLU A 47 -26.82 0.68 -16.51
C GLU A 47 -27.37 1.61 -15.42
N ALA A 48 -26.87 2.84 -15.34
CA ALA A 48 -27.34 3.86 -14.40
C ALA A 48 -28.62 4.51 -14.94
N ASP A 49 -29.69 4.49 -14.15
CA ASP A 49 -30.99 5.06 -14.52
C ASP A 49 -31.00 6.60 -14.40
N ASP A 50 -30.02 7.21 -13.70
CA ASP A 50 -29.89 8.66 -13.50
C ASP A 50 -28.43 9.12 -13.31
N ALA A 51 -28.13 10.38 -13.65
CA ALA A 51 -26.80 11.00 -13.57
C ALA A 51 -26.16 11.02 -12.16
N ALA A 52 -26.97 10.91 -11.09
CA ALA A 52 -26.48 10.74 -9.71
C ALA A 52 -26.11 9.28 -9.40
N SER A 53 -26.78 8.31 -10.04
CA SER A 53 -26.52 6.87 -9.89
C SER A 53 -25.22 6.43 -10.58
N GLU A 54 -24.76 7.17 -11.59
CA GLU A 54 -23.54 6.88 -12.34
C GLU A 54 -22.27 6.92 -11.47
N LYS A 55 -22.26 7.74 -10.42
CA LYS A 55 -21.16 7.82 -9.43
C LYS A 55 -21.33 6.85 -8.27
N ALA A 56 -22.56 6.47 -7.93
CA ALA A 56 -22.86 5.61 -6.79
C ALA A 56 -22.63 4.11 -7.09
N ALA A 57 -22.70 3.71 -8.36
CA ALA A 57 -22.44 2.33 -8.80
C ALA A 57 -21.04 2.14 -9.43
N ALA A 58 -20.24 3.20 -9.55
CA ALA A 58 -18.92 3.11 -10.17
C ALA A 58 -17.92 2.46 -9.21
N ALA A 59 -17.32 1.35 -9.65
CA ALA A 59 -16.06 0.89 -9.10
C ALA A 59 -15.04 2.03 -9.05
N PRO A 60 -14.14 2.06 -8.06
CA PRO A 60 -13.05 3.03 -8.02
C PRO A 60 -12.30 3.03 -9.37
N VAL A 61 -11.91 4.20 -9.86
CA VAL A 61 -11.17 4.34 -11.15
C VAL A 61 -9.86 3.53 -11.14
N THR A 62 -9.37 3.19 -9.96
CA THR A 62 -8.17 2.40 -9.71
C THR A 62 -8.44 0.92 -9.44
N GLU A 63 -9.68 0.44 -9.56
CA GLU A 63 -9.99 -0.98 -9.38
C GLU A 63 -9.18 -1.84 -10.37
N GLY A 64 -8.48 -2.85 -9.85
CA GLY A 64 -7.60 -3.70 -10.64
C GLY A 64 -6.33 -3.02 -11.18
N LEU A 65 -6.08 -1.75 -10.84
CA LEU A 65 -4.84 -1.08 -11.18
C LEU A 65 -3.79 -1.28 -10.10
N VAL A 66 -2.54 -1.36 -10.54
CA VAL A 66 -1.34 -1.33 -9.72
C VAL A 66 -0.49 -0.12 -10.11
N ALA A 67 0.29 0.38 -9.17
CA ALA A 67 1.34 1.37 -9.41
C ALA A 67 2.69 0.67 -9.51
N VAL A 68 3.39 0.88 -10.61
CA VAL A 68 4.67 0.21 -10.89
C VAL A 68 5.75 1.15 -11.43
N VAL A 69 7.01 0.83 -11.19
CA VAL A 69 8.18 1.46 -11.83
C VAL A 69 8.96 0.40 -12.58
N ALA A 70 9.23 0.63 -13.86
CA ALA A 70 10.06 -0.24 -14.68
C ALA A 70 11.54 0.14 -14.54
N LEU A 71 12.37 -0.82 -14.11
CA LEU A 71 13.83 -0.65 -14.04
C LEU A 71 14.49 -1.62 -15.02
N GLY A 72 15.14 -1.09 -16.05
CA GLY A 72 15.87 -1.90 -17.03
C GLY A 72 15.00 -2.78 -17.93
N ILE A 73 13.67 -2.56 -17.98
CA ILE A 73 12.77 -3.26 -18.90
C ILE A 73 12.88 -2.62 -20.28
N GLU A 74 13.23 -3.40 -21.30
CA GLU A 74 13.38 -2.92 -22.67
C GLU A 74 12.07 -2.31 -23.20
N GLY A 75 12.16 -1.17 -23.89
CA GLY A 75 11.00 -0.49 -24.47
C GLY A 75 10.09 0.25 -23.48
N VAL A 76 10.29 0.09 -22.17
CA VAL A 76 9.49 0.76 -21.14
C VAL A 76 10.32 1.80 -20.41
N LYS A 77 9.89 3.06 -20.46
CA LYS A 77 10.50 4.14 -19.70
C LYS A 77 9.55 4.64 -18.63
N THR A 78 9.98 4.59 -17.38
CA THR A 78 9.32 5.30 -16.27
C THR A 78 10.17 6.52 -15.91
N PRO A 79 9.69 7.75 -16.17
CA PRO A 79 10.39 8.96 -15.73
C PRO A 79 10.73 8.96 -14.24
N ARG A 80 11.83 9.62 -13.87
CA ARG A 80 12.20 9.78 -12.46
C ARG A 80 11.10 10.49 -11.68
N GLY A 81 10.78 10.00 -10.49
CA GLY A 81 9.70 10.55 -9.67
C GLY A 81 8.29 10.21 -10.15
N SER A 82 8.14 9.33 -11.13
CA SER A 82 6.83 8.85 -11.58
C SER A 82 6.68 7.34 -11.42
N PHE A 83 5.46 6.87 -11.68
CA PHE A 83 5.11 5.46 -11.78
C PHE A 83 4.08 5.31 -12.90
N LEU A 84 3.93 4.08 -13.39
CA LEU A 84 2.86 3.70 -14.31
C LEU A 84 1.70 3.15 -13.49
N ALA A 85 0.49 3.66 -13.73
CA ALA A 85 -0.73 3.07 -13.23
C ALA A 85 -1.33 2.20 -14.33
N MET A 86 -1.45 0.90 -14.11
CA MET A 86 -1.93 -0.04 -15.14
C MET A 86 -2.61 -1.26 -14.54
N CYS A 87 -3.37 -1.98 -15.36
CA CYS A 87 -3.99 -3.24 -14.95
C CYS A 87 -2.91 -4.22 -14.46
N TRP A 88 -3.16 -4.88 -13.32
CA TRP A 88 -2.19 -5.80 -12.72
C TRP A 88 -1.82 -6.98 -13.64
N ARG A 89 -2.74 -7.43 -14.51
CA ARG A 89 -2.45 -8.47 -15.52
C ARG A 89 -1.47 -8.00 -16.59
N GLU A 90 -1.61 -6.74 -17.03
CA GLU A 90 -0.71 -6.14 -18.00
C GLU A 90 0.67 -5.89 -17.37
N ALA A 91 0.71 -5.46 -16.11
CA ALA A 91 1.95 -5.34 -15.36
C ALA A 91 2.66 -6.70 -15.24
N LEU A 92 1.91 -7.76 -14.94
CA LEU A 92 2.43 -9.14 -14.87
C LEU A 92 3.04 -9.61 -16.20
N ALA A 93 2.45 -9.23 -17.32
CA ALA A 93 2.89 -9.61 -18.66
C ALA A 93 4.17 -8.88 -19.13
N MET A 94 4.64 -7.87 -18.40
CA MET A 94 5.87 -7.15 -18.76
C MET A 94 7.10 -8.06 -18.66
N SER A 95 8.07 -7.83 -19.56
CA SER A 95 9.34 -8.56 -19.65
C SER A 95 10.34 -8.14 -18.56
N PHE A 96 10.00 -8.37 -17.30
CA PHE A 96 10.91 -8.22 -16.16
C PHE A 96 11.36 -9.58 -15.62
N GLU A 97 12.54 -9.60 -14.99
CA GLU A 97 13.15 -10.81 -14.43
C GLU A 97 12.93 -10.95 -12.92
N VAL A 98 12.75 -9.84 -12.20
CA VAL A 98 12.53 -9.84 -10.74
C VAL A 98 11.45 -8.84 -10.33
N LEU A 99 10.59 -9.22 -9.38
CA LEU A 99 9.57 -8.34 -8.80
C LEU A 99 10.12 -7.70 -7.53
N LEU A 100 10.13 -6.37 -7.43
CA LEU A 100 10.50 -5.65 -6.21
C LEU A 100 9.24 -5.08 -5.55
N VAL A 101 8.76 -5.69 -4.47
CA VAL A 101 7.57 -5.21 -3.76
C VAL A 101 7.99 -4.11 -2.79
N CYS A 102 7.44 -2.91 -2.99
CA CYS A 102 7.71 -1.71 -2.23
C CYS A 102 6.52 -1.36 -1.34
N GLU A 103 6.76 -1.19 -0.03
CA GLU A 103 5.73 -0.79 0.92
C GLU A 103 5.19 0.62 0.68
N ASN A 104 6.08 1.57 0.42
CA ASN A 104 5.77 2.98 0.38
C ASN A 104 5.81 3.54 -1.04
N LEU A 105 4.79 4.33 -1.43
CA LEU A 105 4.70 4.90 -2.77
C LEU A 105 5.73 6.03 -3.00
N GLU A 106 5.98 6.87 -1.99
CA GLU A 106 6.97 7.95 -2.08
C GLU A 106 8.38 7.37 -2.28
N SER A 107 8.73 6.34 -1.51
CA SER A 107 9.99 5.61 -1.70
C SER A 107 10.08 4.92 -3.05
N MET A 108 8.98 4.36 -3.57
CA MET A 108 8.95 3.78 -4.91
C MET A 108 9.25 4.83 -6.00
N GLN A 109 8.72 6.05 -5.89
CA GLN A 109 9.00 7.13 -6.85
C GLN A 109 10.48 7.55 -6.83
N ARG A 110 11.14 7.39 -5.67
CA ARG A 110 12.56 7.67 -5.45
C ARG A 110 13.47 6.47 -5.69
N ILE A 111 12.95 5.33 -6.15
CA ILE A 111 13.72 4.08 -6.25
C ILE A 111 15.04 4.22 -7.03
N HIS A 112 15.08 5.10 -8.02
CA HIS A 112 16.26 5.39 -8.84
C HIS A 112 17.41 6.06 -8.07
N ARG A 113 17.16 6.56 -6.85
CA ARG A 113 18.15 7.16 -5.94
C ARG A 113 18.72 6.17 -4.93
N TYR A 114 18.19 4.95 -4.87
CA TYR A 114 18.66 3.91 -3.96
C TYR A 114 19.73 3.06 -4.63
N ARG A 115 20.93 3.63 -4.84
CA ARG A 115 22.08 2.91 -5.44
C ARG A 115 22.45 1.64 -4.70
N TRP A 116 22.20 1.60 -3.40
CA TRP A 116 22.38 0.41 -2.56
C TRP A 116 21.45 -0.76 -2.94
N LEU A 117 20.46 -0.57 -3.81
CA LEU A 117 19.65 -1.66 -4.36
C LEU A 117 20.36 -2.45 -5.47
N GLU A 118 21.39 -1.89 -6.12
CA GLU A 118 22.08 -2.52 -7.25
C GLU A 118 22.58 -3.96 -6.94
N PRO A 119 23.17 -4.26 -5.77
CA PRO A 119 23.57 -5.62 -5.41
C PRO A 119 22.42 -6.63 -5.31
N TYR A 120 21.20 -6.18 -4.98
CA TYR A 120 20.01 -7.04 -4.95
C TYR A 120 19.47 -7.30 -6.36
N LEU A 121 19.49 -6.25 -7.20
CA LEU A 121 19.03 -6.33 -8.59
C LEU A 121 19.94 -7.21 -9.45
N LYS A 122 21.26 -7.20 -9.21
CA LYS A 122 22.26 -8.02 -9.94
C LYS A 122 22.20 -7.79 -11.47
N GLY A 123 21.88 -6.57 -11.89
CA GLY A 123 21.72 -6.20 -13.31
C GLY A 123 20.44 -6.70 -13.98
N ARG A 124 19.57 -7.43 -13.26
CA ARG A 124 18.27 -7.90 -13.77
C ARG A 124 17.31 -6.74 -13.98
N SER A 125 16.50 -6.85 -15.02
CA SER A 125 15.32 -6.00 -15.20
C SER A 125 14.31 -6.27 -14.07
N ALA A 126 13.80 -5.20 -13.47
CA ALA A 126 12.90 -5.29 -12.33
C ALA A 126 11.61 -4.49 -12.56
N LEU A 127 10.51 -5.07 -12.10
CA LEU A 127 9.25 -4.36 -11.92
C LEU A 127 9.10 -4.03 -10.44
N VAL A 128 9.17 -2.74 -10.11
CA VAL A 128 8.93 -2.29 -8.75
C VAL A 128 7.43 -2.10 -8.59
N LEU A 129 6.82 -2.80 -7.63
CA LEU A 129 5.39 -2.81 -7.38
C LEU A 129 5.09 -2.16 -6.04
N PHE A 130 4.26 -1.13 -6.02
CA PHE A 130 3.69 -0.65 -4.77
C PHE A 130 2.71 -1.69 -4.23
N ARG A 131 2.88 -2.11 -2.97
CA ARG A 131 2.02 -3.11 -2.31
C ARG A 131 0.54 -2.73 -2.23
N GLY A 132 0.24 -1.45 -2.46
CA GLY A 132 -1.08 -0.88 -2.35
C GLY A 132 -1.42 -0.31 -0.98
N ALA A 133 -2.48 0.49 -0.99
CA ALA A 133 -3.12 1.12 0.16
C ALA A 133 -4.65 1.03 0.01
N PRO A 134 -5.43 1.21 1.10
CA PRO A 134 -6.88 0.97 1.08
C PRO A 134 -7.67 1.73 0.00
N ASP A 135 -7.28 2.97 -0.33
CA ASP A 135 -8.18 3.91 -1.02
C ASP A 135 -7.97 4.08 -2.54
N TRP A 136 -6.85 3.64 -3.09
CA TRP A 136 -6.42 3.99 -4.46
C TRP A 136 -5.83 2.77 -5.15
N PHE A 137 -4.55 2.47 -4.96
CA PHE A 137 -4.00 1.20 -5.44
C PHE A 137 -4.30 0.11 -4.44
N ARG A 138 -5.42 -0.59 -4.59
CA ARG A 138 -5.85 -1.54 -3.57
C ARG A 138 -4.86 -2.69 -3.41
N ILE A 139 -4.68 -3.11 -2.15
CA ILE A 139 -3.76 -4.19 -1.77
C ILE A 139 -4.09 -5.50 -2.50
N ASP A 140 -5.36 -5.76 -2.82
CA ASP A 140 -5.78 -7.01 -3.47
C ASP A 140 -5.28 -7.13 -4.91
N ALA A 141 -5.16 -6.03 -5.66
CA ALA A 141 -4.62 -6.05 -7.02
C ALA A 141 -3.11 -6.39 -7.01
N ALA A 142 -2.35 -5.73 -6.14
CA ALA A 142 -0.92 -6.02 -5.95
C ALA A 142 -0.71 -7.46 -5.44
N ARG A 143 -1.52 -7.92 -4.48
CA ARG A 143 -1.47 -9.29 -3.96
C ARG A 143 -1.72 -10.32 -5.07
N ARG A 144 -2.73 -10.12 -5.92
CA ARG A 144 -3.00 -11.02 -7.06
C ARG A 144 -1.84 -11.09 -8.03
N LEU A 145 -1.20 -9.96 -8.33
CA LEU A 145 0.02 -9.94 -9.16
C LEU A 145 1.12 -10.79 -8.52
N VAL A 146 1.41 -10.58 -7.23
CA VAL A 146 2.43 -11.33 -6.50
C VAL A 146 2.10 -12.83 -6.44
N GLU A 147 0.84 -13.21 -6.29
CA GLU A 147 0.41 -14.62 -6.22
C GLU A 147 0.45 -15.32 -7.58
N GLU A 148 0.03 -14.66 -8.66
CA GLU A 148 0.02 -15.24 -10.01
C GLU A 148 1.42 -15.21 -10.67
N ASP A 149 2.32 -14.35 -10.21
CA ASP A 149 3.70 -14.35 -10.69
C ASP A 149 4.49 -15.57 -10.19
N SER A 150 5.47 -16.00 -10.99
CA SER A 150 6.37 -17.10 -10.64
C SER A 150 7.82 -16.67 -10.47
N ARG A 151 8.15 -15.42 -10.83
CA ARG A 151 9.50 -14.86 -10.72
C ARG A 151 9.90 -14.63 -9.24
N PRO A 152 11.21 -14.48 -8.97
CA PRO A 152 11.72 -14.14 -7.65
C PRO A 152 11.18 -12.78 -7.16
N VAL A 153 11.01 -12.67 -5.84
CA VAL A 153 10.51 -11.45 -5.20
C VAL A 153 11.58 -10.84 -4.30
N LEU A 154 11.85 -9.56 -4.48
CA LEU A 154 12.64 -8.73 -3.58
C LEU A 154 11.69 -7.93 -2.68
N ALA A 155 11.96 -7.95 -1.38
CA ALA A 155 11.11 -7.29 -0.38
C ALA A 155 11.72 -5.97 0.06
N LEU A 156 11.14 -4.84 -0.35
CA LEU A 156 11.52 -3.50 0.09
C LEU A 156 10.41 -2.95 0.98
N PHE A 157 10.60 -3.04 2.30
CA PHE A 157 9.62 -2.64 3.33
C PHE A 157 10.24 -1.66 4.33
N ASP A 158 9.39 -1.05 5.17
CA ASP A 158 9.85 -0.28 6.32
C ASP A 158 10.72 -1.16 7.23
N PHE A 159 11.74 -0.55 7.85
CA PHE A 159 12.50 -1.19 8.91
C PHE A 159 11.72 -1.05 10.23
N ASP A 160 10.58 -1.73 10.33
CA ASP A 160 9.76 -1.84 11.54
C ASP A 160 9.18 -3.27 11.70
N PRO A 161 8.55 -3.63 12.83
CA PRO A 161 8.05 -4.98 13.03
C PRO A 161 7.02 -5.42 11.97
N GLN A 162 6.12 -4.51 11.56
CA GLN A 162 5.10 -4.84 10.58
C GLN A 162 5.68 -5.02 9.17
N GLY A 163 6.64 -4.18 8.78
CA GLY A 163 7.41 -4.27 7.55
C GLY A 163 8.16 -5.60 7.44
N LEU A 164 8.80 -6.05 8.52
CA LEU A 164 9.43 -7.37 8.57
C LEU A 164 8.43 -8.52 8.46
N VAL A 165 7.26 -8.43 9.10
CA VAL A 165 6.19 -9.44 8.94
C VAL A 165 5.70 -9.49 7.49
N MET A 166 5.51 -8.33 6.86
CA MET A 166 5.08 -8.25 5.47
C MET A 166 6.13 -8.83 4.53
N ALA A 167 7.40 -8.48 4.71
CA ALA A 167 8.50 -9.08 3.95
C ALA A 167 8.54 -10.61 4.13
N ALA A 168 8.45 -11.11 5.37
CA ALA A 168 8.45 -12.55 5.65
C ALA A 168 7.26 -13.29 5.03
N SER A 169 6.13 -12.60 4.79
CA SER A 169 4.93 -13.20 4.19
C SER A 169 4.97 -13.29 2.67
N LEU A 170 5.94 -12.66 2.00
CA LEU A 170 6.01 -12.66 0.55
C LEU A 170 6.39 -14.05 -0.01
N PRO A 171 5.63 -14.57 -0.98
CA PRO A 171 5.97 -15.83 -1.63
C PRO A 171 7.23 -15.66 -2.48
N ARG A 172 8.08 -16.70 -2.53
CA ARG A 172 9.30 -16.74 -3.36
C ARG A 172 10.24 -15.56 -3.10
N ARG A 173 10.26 -15.03 -1.87
CA ARG A 173 11.16 -13.95 -1.49
C ARG A 173 12.60 -14.43 -1.61
N GLU A 174 13.37 -13.78 -2.48
CA GLU A 174 14.80 -14.01 -2.67
C GLU A 174 15.62 -13.24 -1.64
N ALA A 175 15.22 -11.99 -1.33
CA ALA A 175 15.97 -11.14 -0.41
C ALA A 175 15.09 -10.09 0.27
N LEU A 176 15.51 -9.68 1.47
CA LEU A 176 15.04 -8.50 2.20
C LEU A 176 15.95 -7.33 1.83
N CYS A 177 15.43 -6.38 1.06
CA CYS A 177 16.16 -5.22 0.61
C CYS A 177 16.22 -4.16 1.71
N LEU A 178 17.36 -4.07 2.38
CA LEU A 178 17.68 -2.99 3.31
C LEU A 178 18.98 -2.29 2.88
N PRO A 179 19.13 -0.99 3.20
CA PRO A 179 20.43 -0.32 3.09
C PRO A 179 21.50 -1.08 3.89
N PRO A 180 22.80 -0.94 3.52
CA PRO A 180 23.90 -1.48 4.30
C PRO A 180 23.81 -1.06 5.77
N TRP A 181 24.16 -1.97 6.67
CA TRP A 181 23.91 -1.77 8.10
C TRP A 181 24.66 -0.55 8.65
N GLU A 182 25.88 -0.33 8.17
CA GLU A 182 26.74 0.80 8.47
C GLU A 182 26.11 2.16 8.11
N GLU A 183 25.17 2.20 7.16
CA GLU A 183 24.41 3.40 6.80
C GLU A 183 23.06 3.45 7.49
N LEU A 184 22.40 2.30 7.65
CA LEU A 184 21.09 2.20 8.28
C LEU A 184 21.14 2.52 9.77
N GLU A 185 22.06 1.90 10.52
CA GLU A 185 22.12 1.99 11.98
C GLU A 185 22.20 3.43 12.51
N PRO A 186 23.10 4.30 12.00
CA PRO A 186 23.18 5.69 12.46
C PRO A 186 21.85 6.44 12.28
N ILE A 187 21.15 6.24 11.15
CA ILE A 187 19.89 6.91 10.85
C ILE A 187 18.79 6.47 11.82
N VAL A 188 18.67 5.16 12.08
CA VAL A 188 17.71 4.64 13.07
C VAL A 188 17.98 5.22 14.46
N ARG A 189 19.26 5.33 14.85
CA ARG A 189 19.66 5.91 16.13
C ARG A 189 19.36 7.41 16.22
N GLU A 190 19.45 8.15 15.13
CA GLU A 190 19.18 9.59 15.11
C GLU A 190 17.67 9.91 15.17
N ARG A 191 16.85 9.19 14.38
CA ARG A 191 15.43 9.52 14.19
C ARG A 191 14.52 9.24 15.39
N LYS A 192 14.97 8.47 16.38
CA LYS A 192 14.28 8.18 17.66
C LYS A 192 12.80 7.75 17.51
N ARG A 193 12.44 7.05 16.42
CA ARG A 193 11.09 6.53 16.14
C ARG A 193 10.77 5.29 16.97
N HIS A 194 10.67 5.48 18.28
CA HIS A 194 10.27 4.44 19.24
C HIS A 194 8.81 4.01 19.06
N ASP A 195 7.97 4.89 18.52
CA ASP A 195 6.56 4.65 18.21
C ASP A 195 6.37 3.51 17.20
N LEU A 196 7.19 3.46 16.15
CA LEU A 196 7.13 2.42 15.11
C LEU A 196 7.42 1.02 15.69
N TYR A 197 8.35 0.93 16.65
CA TYR A 197 8.67 -0.33 17.31
C TYR A 197 7.61 -0.70 18.36
N GLY A 198 7.39 0.18 19.34
CA GLY A 198 6.63 -0.15 20.54
C GLY A 198 5.15 -0.45 20.28
N ALA A 199 4.53 0.20 19.29
CA ALA A 199 3.11 -0.01 18.98
C ALA A 199 2.84 -1.39 18.34
N GLN A 200 3.82 -1.95 17.63
CA GLN A 200 3.64 -3.14 16.79
C GLN A 200 4.34 -4.39 17.34
N GLU A 201 5.36 -4.21 18.20
CA GLU A 201 6.23 -5.28 18.67
C GLU A 201 5.44 -6.47 19.23
N ALA A 202 4.50 -6.22 20.13
CA ALA A 202 3.76 -7.27 20.82
C ALA A 202 2.96 -8.17 19.86
N GLY A 203 2.38 -7.59 18.80
CA GLY A 203 1.62 -8.31 17.79
C GLY A 203 2.50 -9.06 16.79
N CYS A 204 3.66 -8.50 16.43
CA CYS A 204 4.54 -9.08 15.42
C CYS A 204 5.52 -10.12 15.97
N ARG A 205 5.89 -10.01 17.26
CA ARG A 205 6.93 -10.84 17.90
C ARG A 205 6.71 -12.35 17.75
N PRO A 206 5.50 -12.92 17.93
CA PRO A 206 5.31 -14.37 17.76
C PRO A 206 5.69 -14.84 16.35
N THR A 207 5.23 -14.12 15.33
CA THR A 207 5.51 -14.42 13.92
C THR A 207 6.99 -14.27 13.61
N LEU A 208 7.63 -13.18 14.04
CA LEU A 208 9.04 -12.91 13.76
C LEU A 208 9.97 -13.87 14.52
N ASN A 209 9.62 -14.29 15.74
CA ASN A 209 10.39 -15.29 16.49
C ASN A 209 10.26 -16.71 15.91
N ALA A 210 9.12 -17.03 15.30
CA ALA A 210 8.89 -18.32 14.65
C ALA A 210 9.43 -18.36 13.20
N CYS A 211 9.76 -17.21 12.62
CA CYS A 211 10.30 -17.11 11.27
C CYS A 211 11.69 -17.74 11.22
N GLY A 212 11.82 -18.87 10.51
CA GLY A 212 13.10 -19.57 10.31
C GLY A 212 14.03 -18.93 9.29
N ASP A 213 13.67 -17.75 8.77
CA ASP A 213 14.42 -17.07 7.73
C ASP A 213 15.60 -16.28 8.31
N PRO A 214 16.85 -16.55 7.87
CA PRO A 214 18.03 -15.93 8.48
C PRO A 214 18.12 -14.42 8.26
N GLU A 215 17.63 -13.89 7.12
CA GLU A 215 17.66 -12.45 6.86
C GLU A 215 16.66 -11.71 7.74
N ILE A 216 15.43 -12.26 7.85
CA ILE A 216 14.40 -11.71 8.74
C ILE A 216 14.85 -11.79 10.19
N ALA A 217 15.43 -12.91 10.62
CA ALA A 217 15.92 -13.09 11.99
C ALA A 217 17.05 -12.10 12.32
N LEU A 218 17.98 -11.85 11.39
CA LEU A 218 19.05 -10.87 11.56
C LEU A 218 18.49 -9.45 11.67
N ALA A 219 17.60 -9.05 10.75
CA ALA A 219 16.96 -7.73 10.78
C ALA A 219 16.14 -7.53 12.06
N TRP A 220 15.41 -8.56 12.49
CA TRP A 220 14.64 -8.56 13.72
C TRP A 220 15.53 -8.42 14.97
N GLY A 221 16.63 -9.17 15.04
CA GLY A 221 17.60 -9.07 16.14
C GLY A 221 18.20 -7.65 16.25
N ARG A 222 18.58 -7.07 15.10
CA ARG A 222 19.07 -5.68 15.02
C ARG A 222 18.02 -4.67 15.49
N MET A 223 16.77 -4.84 15.06
CA MET A 223 15.66 -3.97 15.45
C MET A 223 15.38 -4.03 16.96
N ARG A 224 15.38 -5.23 17.55
CA ARG A 224 15.23 -5.42 19.00
C ARG A 224 16.36 -4.78 19.80
N LEU A 225 17.60 -4.83 19.28
CA LEU A 225 18.74 -4.15 19.91
C LEU A 225 18.57 -2.62 19.91
N LEU A 226 18.02 -2.06 18.83
CA LEU A 226 17.80 -0.62 18.70
C LEU A 226 16.52 -0.14 19.39
N THR A 227 15.52 -1.00 19.55
CA THR A 227 14.17 -0.68 20.07
C THR A 227 13.48 0.46 19.31
N ARG A 228 13.74 0.54 18.00
CA ARG A 228 13.34 1.62 17.10
C ARG A 228 13.12 1.09 15.69
N GLY A 229 12.20 1.73 14.96
CA GLY A 229 11.99 1.50 13.54
C GLY A 229 12.48 2.66 12.67
N LEU A 230 12.42 2.47 11.35
CA LEU A 230 12.69 3.50 10.35
C LEU A 230 11.81 3.28 9.12
N ASN A 231 11.10 4.33 8.73
CA ASN A 231 10.28 4.39 7.52
C ASN A 231 11.15 4.53 6.27
N GLN A 232 10.69 3.99 5.15
CA GLN A 232 11.44 3.93 3.89
C GLN A 232 11.80 5.30 3.32
N GLU A 233 11.03 6.35 3.59
CA GLU A 233 11.33 7.70 3.11
C GLU A 233 12.61 8.27 3.75
N ALA A 234 13.06 7.67 4.86
CA ALA A 234 14.29 8.04 5.54
C ALA A 234 15.48 7.12 5.18
N PHE A 235 15.33 6.17 4.25
CA PHE A 235 16.44 5.39 3.74
C PHE A 235 17.45 6.28 3.00
N PRO A 236 18.76 5.96 3.04
CA PRO A 236 19.79 6.76 2.41
C PRO A 236 19.60 6.80 0.87
N GLU A 237 19.74 7.99 0.31
CA GLU A 237 19.71 8.26 -1.13
C GLU A 237 21.12 8.64 -1.59
N ARG A 238 21.49 8.21 -2.81
CA ARG A 238 22.72 8.62 -3.51
C ARG A 238 22.37 8.84 -4.98
N GLU A 239 22.53 10.07 -5.48
CA GLU A 239 22.31 10.39 -6.91
C GLU A 239 23.47 9.93 -7.78
#